data_AF-A0A844Z1Y0-F1
#
_entry.id   AF-A0A844Z1Y0-F1
#
_cell.length_a   1.000
_cell.length_b   1.000
_cell.length_c   1.000
_cell.angle_alpha   90.00
_cell.angle_beta   90.00
_cell.angle_gamma   90.00
#
_symmetry.space_group_name_H-M   'P 1'
#
loop_
_entity.id
_entity.type
_entity.pdbx_description
1 polymer ?
#
loop_
_entity_poly.entity_id
_entity_poly.type
_entity_poly.pdbx_seq_one_letter_code
_entity_poly.pdbx_strand_id
1 'polypeptide(L)'
;MTDLREPLDQDQTDLLDQAGAILAQSTLDLAQAVRNATNGPAEILLLAFTPTILDPEMPEAKRANVPLGWAWPAFDRLQLEDYDWLTAGADANRRAAYAEFDQRLGYPTERQDYLSGFVLTPDDADEYWRRIDAGLDEAARRGITKRYVWALPQISRDGYTRLALSEEDDVQAFDDVLYPLALGRDAGVSPGFSTTVAVTASGHERRNSLWSDARLRFDVGPGIRSENELGTLIAFFRARRGAARGFRLTDPFDFSSNAMTGAPNPTDQNLGTGDGITANFALIKSYGDGDEPQIRPITRPRLETLTISIDGEVASDWSWNGDGSITFTAALPEGAIVTAGFLFDVPVRF
;
A
#
# COMPACT_ATOMS: atom_id res chain seq x y z
N MET A 1 39.03 -0.34 4.61
CA MET A 1 37.57 -0.45 4.78
C MET A 1 37.28 -1.75 5.53
N THR A 2 36.81 -1.65 6.77
CA THR A 2 36.48 -2.81 7.64
C THR A 2 34.99 -2.91 7.93
N ASP A 3 34.24 -1.83 7.75
CA ASP A 3 32.79 -1.76 7.87
C ASP A 3 32.27 -0.79 6.80
N LEU A 4 31.18 -1.16 6.12
CA LEU A 4 30.50 -0.32 5.12
C LEU A 4 29.42 0.57 5.75
N ARG A 5 29.15 0.40 7.05
CA ARG A 5 28.20 1.20 7.81
C ARG A 5 28.77 2.54 8.29
N GLU A 6 30.08 2.62 8.40
CA GLU A 6 30.76 3.85 8.81
C GLU A 6 30.92 4.79 7.60
N PRO A 7 30.97 6.13 7.82
CA PRO A 7 31.26 7.08 6.75
C PRO A 7 32.57 6.74 6.06
N LEU A 8 32.51 6.61 4.72
CA LEU A 8 33.68 6.28 3.91
C LEU A 8 34.39 7.54 3.40
N ASP A 9 35.71 7.50 3.36
CA ASP A 9 36.51 8.53 2.70
C ASP A 9 36.55 8.35 1.17
N GLN A 10 37.20 9.30 0.48
CA GLN A 10 37.29 9.25 -0.99
C GLN A 10 38.05 8.02 -1.48
N ASP A 11 39.16 7.65 -0.84
CA ASP A 11 39.96 6.50 -1.26
C ASP A 11 39.17 5.19 -1.13
N GLN A 12 38.33 5.09 -0.10
CA GLN A 12 37.44 3.94 0.13
C GLN A 12 36.30 3.89 -0.88
N THR A 13 35.66 5.01 -1.21
CA THR A 13 34.62 5.05 -2.24
C THR A 13 35.18 4.80 -3.63
N ASP A 14 36.37 5.32 -3.94
CA ASP A 14 37.10 5.04 -5.19
C ASP A 14 37.44 3.54 -5.32
N LEU A 15 37.80 2.89 -4.22
CA LEU A 15 38.02 1.44 -4.20
C LEU A 15 36.73 0.67 -4.53
N LEU A 16 35.57 1.11 -4.04
CA LEU A 16 34.29 0.48 -4.37
C LEU A 16 33.92 0.69 -5.84
N ASP A 17 34.18 1.87 -6.39
CA ASP A 17 33.96 2.16 -7.81
C ASP A 17 34.88 1.30 -8.70
N GLN A 18 36.15 1.11 -8.29
CA GLN A 18 37.08 0.18 -8.96
C GLN A 18 36.59 -1.26 -8.90
N ALA A 19 36.12 -1.73 -7.73
CA ALA A 19 35.55 -3.06 -7.57
C ALA A 19 34.31 -3.24 -8.47
N GLY A 20 33.45 -2.22 -8.55
CA GLY A 20 32.30 -2.20 -9.45
C GLY A 20 32.70 -2.30 -10.92
N ALA A 21 33.73 -1.57 -11.37
CA ALA A 21 34.24 -1.67 -12.73
C ALA A 21 34.77 -3.08 -13.06
N ILE A 22 35.46 -3.72 -12.11
CA ILE A 22 35.93 -5.11 -12.25
C ILE A 22 34.75 -6.08 -12.34
N LEU A 23 33.73 -5.91 -11.50
CA LEU A 23 32.51 -6.73 -11.53
C LEU A 23 31.77 -6.59 -12.87
N ALA A 24 31.62 -5.36 -13.37
CA ALA A 24 31.00 -5.10 -14.68
C ALA A 24 31.76 -5.80 -15.80
N GLN A 25 33.09 -5.67 -15.85
CA GLN A 25 33.89 -6.33 -16.89
C GLN A 25 33.80 -7.85 -16.80
N SER A 26 33.94 -8.41 -15.59
CA SER A 26 33.88 -9.85 -15.35
C SER A 26 32.55 -10.46 -15.80
N THR A 27 31.44 -9.80 -15.48
CA THR A 27 30.10 -10.26 -15.86
C THR A 27 29.83 -10.12 -17.36
N LEU A 28 30.36 -9.06 -18.01
CA LEU A 28 30.30 -8.92 -19.48
C LEU A 28 31.14 -9.98 -20.20
N ASP A 29 32.33 -10.30 -19.68
CA ASP A 29 33.19 -11.35 -20.23
C ASP A 29 32.51 -12.72 -20.12
N LEU A 30 31.86 -12.99 -18.99
CA LEU A 30 31.07 -14.21 -18.80
C LEU A 30 29.87 -14.28 -19.76
N ALA A 31 29.12 -13.18 -19.90
CA ALA A 31 28.01 -13.09 -20.84
C ALA A 31 28.47 -13.35 -22.29
N GLN A 32 29.60 -12.77 -22.68
CA GLN A 32 30.19 -13.00 -23.99
C GLN A 32 30.67 -14.44 -24.17
N ALA A 33 31.28 -15.04 -23.15
CA ALA A 33 31.70 -16.44 -23.19
C ALA A 33 30.50 -17.38 -23.40
N VAL A 34 29.38 -17.13 -22.72
CA VAL A 34 28.12 -17.88 -22.92
C VAL A 34 27.62 -17.72 -24.36
N ARG A 35 27.56 -16.48 -24.88
CA ARG A 35 27.13 -16.20 -26.26
C ARG A 35 28.04 -16.88 -27.30
N ASN A 36 29.34 -16.97 -27.04
CA ASN A 36 30.29 -17.66 -27.92
C ASN A 36 30.16 -19.20 -27.87
N ALA A 37 29.74 -19.75 -26.74
CA ALA A 37 29.65 -21.20 -26.52
C ALA A 37 28.35 -21.83 -27.05
N THR A 38 27.31 -21.02 -27.25
CA THR A 38 26.01 -21.49 -27.76
C THR A 38 25.97 -21.53 -29.29
N ASN A 39 25.24 -22.51 -29.84
CA ASN A 39 24.96 -22.60 -31.28
C ASN A 39 23.68 -21.85 -31.70
N GLY A 40 22.98 -21.23 -30.75
CA GLY A 40 21.73 -20.49 -30.96
C GLY A 40 21.67 -19.21 -30.11
N PRO A 41 20.58 -18.44 -30.17
CA PRO A 41 20.45 -17.23 -29.36
C PRO A 41 20.52 -17.57 -27.87
N ALA A 42 21.28 -16.78 -27.11
CA ALA A 42 21.31 -16.83 -25.65
C ALA A 42 20.85 -15.48 -25.10
N GLU A 43 19.85 -15.52 -24.22
CA GLU A 43 19.39 -14.38 -23.43
C GLU A 43 20.16 -14.40 -22.09
N ILE A 44 20.77 -13.28 -21.73
CA ILE A 44 21.50 -13.12 -20.47
C ILE A 44 20.70 -12.19 -19.57
N LEU A 45 20.33 -12.69 -18.40
CA LEU A 45 19.52 -11.98 -17.42
C LEU A 45 20.41 -11.56 -16.25
N LEU A 46 20.21 -10.34 -15.77
CA LEU A 46 20.87 -9.79 -14.59
C LEU A 46 19.92 -9.85 -13.40
N LEU A 47 20.23 -10.62 -12.37
CA LEU A 47 19.46 -10.67 -11.12
C LEU A 47 20.14 -9.83 -10.05
N ALA A 48 19.38 -8.97 -9.39
CA ALA A 48 19.86 -8.15 -8.27
C ALA A 48 18.95 -8.28 -7.04
N PHE A 49 19.56 -8.64 -5.92
CA PHE A 49 18.91 -8.69 -4.62
C PHE A 49 19.04 -7.34 -3.93
N THR A 50 18.00 -6.51 -4.03
CA THR A 50 18.04 -5.12 -3.58
C THR A 50 18.26 -4.92 -2.08
N PRO A 51 17.77 -5.79 -1.16
CA PRO A 51 17.87 -5.54 0.27
C PRO A 51 19.29 -5.40 0.80
N THR A 52 20.23 -6.22 0.31
CA THR A 52 21.64 -6.12 0.71
C THR A 52 22.38 -5.04 -0.07
N ILE A 53 22.05 -4.88 -1.35
CA ILE A 53 22.75 -3.95 -2.25
C ILE A 53 22.49 -2.49 -1.88
N LEU A 54 21.24 -2.21 -1.50
CA LEU A 54 20.72 -0.87 -1.21
C LEU A 54 20.30 -0.76 0.26
N ASP A 55 20.92 -1.54 1.14
CA ASP A 55 20.74 -1.41 2.58
C ASP A 55 21.02 0.06 3.00
N PRO A 56 20.05 0.76 3.62
CA PRO A 56 20.26 2.12 4.08
C PRO A 56 21.42 2.28 5.07
N GLU A 57 21.78 1.22 5.80
CA GLU A 57 22.96 1.25 6.67
C GLU A 57 24.27 1.25 5.89
N MET A 58 24.29 0.82 4.62
CA MET A 58 25.50 0.71 3.80
C MET A 58 25.33 1.46 2.46
N PRO A 59 25.12 2.79 2.47
CA PRO A 59 24.69 3.56 1.31
C PRO A 59 25.67 3.50 0.12
N GLU A 60 26.95 3.25 0.38
CA GLU A 60 27.99 3.18 -0.64
C GLU A 60 28.16 1.76 -1.25
N ALA A 61 27.53 0.72 -0.69
CA ALA A 61 27.67 -0.67 -1.16
C ALA A 61 27.27 -0.84 -2.64
N LYS A 62 26.31 -0.05 -3.10
CA LYS A 62 25.85 -0.01 -4.49
C LYS A 62 26.93 0.34 -5.52
N ARG A 63 28.00 1.05 -5.13
CA ARG A 63 29.13 1.37 -6.02
C ARG A 63 29.80 0.11 -6.55
N ALA A 64 30.06 -0.84 -5.66
CA ALA A 64 30.68 -2.11 -6.01
C ALA A 64 29.66 -3.13 -6.55
N ASN A 65 28.44 -3.12 -6.03
CA ASN A 65 27.47 -4.20 -6.27
C ASN A 65 26.45 -3.91 -7.38
N VAL A 66 26.31 -2.66 -7.84
CA VAL A 66 25.49 -2.27 -9.00
C VAL A 66 26.27 -1.27 -9.85
N PRO A 67 27.30 -1.74 -10.57
CA PRO A 67 28.13 -0.87 -11.38
C PRO A 67 27.36 -0.33 -12.60
N LEU A 68 27.67 0.90 -13.01
CA LEU A 68 27.03 1.55 -14.16
C LEU A 68 27.27 0.81 -15.49
N GLY A 69 28.31 -0.03 -15.58
CA GLY A 69 28.54 -0.89 -16.74
C GLY A 69 27.45 -1.94 -16.98
N TRP A 70 26.55 -2.15 -16.02
CA TRP A 70 25.37 -2.99 -16.18
C TRP A 70 24.16 -2.28 -16.80
N ALA A 71 24.25 -0.96 -16.99
CA ALA A 71 23.15 -0.19 -17.56
C ALA A 71 22.71 -0.73 -18.91
N TRP A 72 21.42 -0.58 -19.22
CA TRP A 72 20.83 -1.03 -20.45
C TRP A 72 21.60 -0.48 -21.66
N PRO A 73 21.93 -1.31 -22.67
CA PRO A 73 21.49 -2.69 -22.90
C PRO A 73 22.55 -3.79 -22.59
N ALA A 74 23.33 -3.65 -21.51
CA ALA A 74 24.40 -4.62 -21.20
C ALA A 74 23.91 -6.08 -21.09
N PHE A 75 22.76 -6.28 -20.45
CA PHE A 75 22.05 -7.55 -20.33
C PHE A 75 20.68 -7.47 -21.00
N ASP A 76 20.13 -8.62 -21.34
CA ASP A 76 18.88 -8.70 -22.11
C ASP A 76 17.65 -8.39 -21.25
N ARG A 77 17.72 -8.68 -19.93
CA ARG A 77 16.70 -8.33 -18.92
C ARG A 77 17.31 -8.06 -17.55
N LEU A 78 16.66 -7.19 -16.78
CA LEU A 78 16.93 -6.95 -15.37
C LEU A 78 15.87 -7.67 -14.53
N GLN A 79 16.29 -8.43 -13.52
CA GLN A 79 15.43 -9.11 -12.58
C GLN A 79 15.68 -8.52 -11.20
N LEU A 80 14.63 -7.98 -10.58
CA LEU A 80 14.73 -7.43 -9.23
C LEU A 80 14.07 -8.37 -8.23
N GLU A 81 14.74 -8.52 -7.11
CA GLU A 81 14.27 -9.26 -5.97
C GLU A 81 14.44 -8.45 -4.68
N ASP A 82 13.38 -8.39 -3.87
CA ASP A 82 13.30 -7.54 -2.69
C ASP A 82 12.60 -8.19 -1.48
N TYR A 83 12.56 -9.52 -1.45
CA TYR A 83 11.63 -10.21 -0.56
C TYR A 83 11.85 -9.98 0.93
N ASP A 84 13.09 -9.78 1.40
CA ASP A 84 13.34 -9.45 2.81
C ASP A 84 12.59 -8.17 3.22
N TRP A 85 12.63 -7.16 2.35
CA TRP A 85 11.88 -5.92 2.55
C TRP A 85 10.38 -6.10 2.33
N LEU A 86 9.97 -6.90 1.34
CA LEU A 86 8.56 -7.18 1.08
C LEU A 86 7.90 -7.87 2.27
N THR A 87 8.52 -8.92 2.80
CA THR A 87 7.99 -9.67 3.94
C THR A 87 8.12 -8.88 5.24
N ALA A 88 9.14 -8.03 5.39
CA ALA A 88 9.24 -7.10 6.52
C ALA A 88 8.25 -5.94 6.46
N GLY A 89 7.71 -5.60 5.28
CA GLY A 89 6.80 -4.46 5.09
C GLY A 89 7.53 -3.13 4.87
N ALA A 90 8.81 -3.19 4.49
CA ALA A 90 9.68 -2.05 4.24
C ALA A 90 9.41 -1.40 2.86
N ASP A 91 8.15 -1.03 2.59
CA ASP A 91 7.72 -0.56 1.27
C ASP A 91 8.45 0.72 0.80
N ALA A 92 8.87 1.58 1.73
CA ALA A 92 9.68 2.75 1.39
C ALA A 92 11.03 2.35 0.78
N ASN A 93 11.72 1.37 1.38
CA ASN A 93 13.01 0.87 0.87
C ASN A 93 12.83 0.23 -0.52
N ARG A 94 11.75 -0.53 -0.72
CA ARG A 94 11.43 -1.15 -2.01
C ARG A 94 11.23 -0.10 -3.10
N ARG A 95 10.41 0.92 -2.83
CA ARG A 95 10.19 2.03 -3.78
C ARG A 95 11.46 2.81 -4.09
N ALA A 96 12.27 3.11 -3.07
CA ALA A 96 13.55 3.77 -3.24
C ALA A 96 14.52 2.94 -4.11
N ALA A 97 14.53 1.62 -3.90
CA ALA A 97 15.34 0.72 -4.70
C ALA A 97 14.92 0.67 -6.17
N TYR A 98 13.63 0.65 -6.47
CA TYR A 98 13.16 0.73 -7.85
C TYR A 98 13.63 2.02 -8.53
N ALA A 99 13.49 3.17 -7.85
CA ALA A 99 13.92 4.45 -8.37
C ALA A 99 15.45 4.51 -8.60
N GLU A 100 16.25 3.96 -7.66
CA GLU A 100 17.70 3.90 -7.80
C GLU A 100 18.12 3.01 -8.98
N PHE A 101 17.49 1.84 -9.16
CA PHE A 101 17.79 0.94 -10.28
C PHE A 101 17.34 1.53 -11.62
N ASP A 102 16.18 2.19 -11.68
CA ASP A 102 15.71 2.90 -12.87
C ASP A 102 16.69 4.03 -13.23
N GLN A 103 17.18 4.80 -12.25
CA GLN A 103 18.15 5.87 -12.47
C GLN A 103 19.53 5.34 -12.90
N ARG A 104 20.02 4.27 -12.26
CA ARG A 104 21.37 3.73 -12.52
C ARG A 104 21.44 2.94 -13.80
N LEU A 105 20.46 2.06 -14.03
CA LEU A 105 20.54 1.03 -15.06
C LEU A 105 19.58 1.28 -16.23
N GLY A 106 18.47 1.98 -16.03
CA GLY A 106 17.61 2.45 -17.13
C GLY A 106 16.97 1.35 -18.00
N TYR A 107 16.69 0.17 -17.46
CA TYR A 107 16.03 -0.91 -18.21
C TYR A 107 14.56 -0.56 -18.45
N PRO A 108 14.04 -0.65 -19.69
CA PRO A 108 12.60 -0.53 -19.96
C PRO A 108 11.78 -1.54 -19.16
N THR A 109 10.55 -1.19 -18.77
CA THR A 109 9.70 -2.06 -17.93
C THR A 109 9.40 -3.41 -18.58
N GLU A 110 9.28 -3.48 -19.92
CA GLU A 110 9.13 -4.72 -20.66
C GLU A 110 10.39 -5.62 -20.64
N ARG A 111 11.54 -5.05 -20.27
CA ARG A 111 12.83 -5.72 -20.04
C ARG A 111 13.14 -5.97 -18.58
N GLN A 112 12.17 -5.74 -17.69
CA GLN A 112 12.28 -6.04 -16.28
C GLN A 112 11.45 -7.27 -15.89
N ASP A 113 11.94 -8.03 -14.90
CA ASP A 113 11.23 -9.11 -14.22
C ASP A 113 11.21 -8.83 -12.72
N TYR A 114 10.20 -9.34 -12.02
CA TYR A 114 10.09 -9.24 -10.57
C TYR A 114 9.99 -10.61 -9.91
N LEU A 115 10.75 -10.81 -8.84
CA LEU A 115 10.76 -12.02 -8.03
C LEU A 115 10.32 -11.68 -6.61
N SER A 116 9.17 -12.22 -6.20
CA SER A 116 8.50 -11.84 -4.96
C SER A 116 8.95 -12.64 -3.73
N GLY A 117 9.85 -13.61 -3.88
CA GLY A 117 10.45 -14.33 -2.75
C GLY A 117 9.72 -15.58 -2.25
N PHE A 118 9.97 -15.91 -0.99
CA PHE A 118 9.51 -17.11 -0.29
C PHE A 118 9.29 -16.86 1.21
N VAL A 119 8.54 -17.75 1.87
CA VAL A 119 8.35 -17.75 3.33
C VAL A 119 9.29 -18.76 3.99
N LEU A 120 10.27 -18.29 4.77
CA LEU A 120 11.29 -19.16 5.37
C LEU A 120 10.68 -20.19 6.34
N THR A 121 9.88 -19.74 7.30
CA THR A 121 9.27 -20.55 8.37
C THR A 121 7.75 -20.66 8.15
N PRO A 122 7.12 -21.80 8.49
CA PRO A 122 5.67 -21.95 8.33
C PRO A 122 4.87 -21.02 9.27
N ASP A 123 5.45 -20.58 10.39
CA ASP A 123 4.76 -19.72 11.37
C ASP A 123 4.42 -18.34 10.78
N ASP A 124 5.21 -17.85 9.82
CA ASP A 124 5.01 -16.56 9.18
C ASP A 124 4.13 -16.64 7.91
N ALA A 125 3.66 -17.84 7.53
CA ALA A 125 3.03 -18.10 6.24
C ALA A 125 1.78 -17.23 6.00
N ASP A 126 0.91 -17.08 7.01
CA ASP A 126 -0.34 -16.33 6.88
C ASP A 126 -0.11 -14.84 6.54
N GLU A 127 0.95 -14.25 7.07
CA GLU A 127 1.28 -12.85 6.84
C GLU A 127 2.14 -12.68 5.59
N TYR A 128 3.23 -13.43 5.48
CA TYR A 128 4.21 -13.21 4.42
C TYR A 128 3.67 -13.61 3.06
N TRP A 129 2.84 -14.66 2.94
CA TRP A 129 2.21 -14.95 1.65
C TRP A 129 1.28 -13.83 1.17
N ARG A 130 0.57 -13.14 2.08
CA ARG A 130 -0.26 -11.97 1.70
C ARG A 130 0.60 -10.82 1.20
N ARG A 131 1.73 -10.55 1.85
CA ARG A 131 2.69 -9.52 1.41
C ARG A 131 3.32 -9.89 0.07
N ILE A 132 3.77 -11.13 -0.10
CA ILE A 132 4.30 -11.67 -1.36
C ILE A 132 3.29 -11.52 -2.50
N ASP A 133 2.02 -11.87 -2.24
CA ASP A 133 0.94 -11.73 -3.21
C ASP A 133 0.69 -10.27 -3.61
N ALA A 134 0.67 -9.36 -2.63
CA ALA A 134 0.52 -7.92 -2.87
C ALA A 134 1.71 -7.31 -3.65
N GLY A 135 2.94 -7.82 -3.43
CA GLY A 135 4.12 -7.40 -4.19
C GLY A 135 4.02 -7.72 -5.68
N LEU A 136 3.43 -8.87 -6.03
CA LEU A 136 3.16 -9.23 -7.43
C LEU A 136 2.10 -8.32 -8.07
N ASP A 137 1.10 -7.86 -7.32
CA ASP A 137 0.10 -6.89 -7.79
C ASP A 137 0.70 -5.50 -8.00
N GLU A 138 1.55 -5.07 -7.07
CA GLU A 138 2.30 -3.83 -7.18
C GLU A 138 3.22 -3.84 -8.41
N ALA A 139 3.98 -4.93 -8.64
CA ALA A 139 4.77 -5.10 -9.85
C ALA A 139 3.90 -5.07 -11.12
N ALA A 140 2.69 -5.63 -11.08
CA ALA A 140 1.73 -5.56 -12.20
C ALA A 140 1.34 -4.12 -12.51
N ARG A 141 0.97 -3.34 -11.48
CA ARG A 141 0.57 -1.94 -11.61
C ARG A 141 1.69 -1.06 -12.18
N ARG A 142 2.95 -1.42 -11.92
CA ARG A 142 4.14 -0.80 -12.52
C ARG A 142 4.42 -1.21 -13.97
N GLY A 143 3.65 -2.15 -14.52
CA GLY A 143 3.81 -2.65 -15.88
C GLY A 143 4.80 -3.82 -16.04
N ILE A 144 5.25 -4.43 -14.93
CA ILE A 144 6.15 -5.59 -14.98
C ILE A 144 5.33 -6.83 -15.36
N THR A 145 5.55 -7.32 -16.58
CA THR A 145 4.76 -8.42 -17.13
C THR A 145 5.19 -9.79 -16.62
N LYS A 146 6.51 -10.00 -16.44
CA LYS A 146 7.08 -11.26 -15.94
C LYS A 146 7.32 -11.15 -14.43
N ARG A 147 6.51 -11.87 -13.66
CA ARG A 147 6.52 -11.85 -12.20
C ARG A 147 6.51 -13.28 -11.69
N TYR A 148 7.38 -13.61 -10.74
CA TYR A 148 7.60 -14.98 -10.31
C TYR A 148 7.55 -15.11 -8.79
N VAL A 149 6.87 -16.18 -8.34
CA VAL A 149 7.05 -16.73 -6.99
C VAL A 149 8.02 -17.89 -7.10
N TRP A 150 9.25 -17.72 -6.65
CA TRP A 150 10.31 -18.69 -6.84
C TRP A 150 10.51 -19.61 -5.61
N ALA A 151 9.40 -20.12 -5.09
CA ALA A 151 9.33 -20.72 -3.76
C ALA A 151 8.64 -22.09 -3.75
N LEU A 152 8.85 -22.92 -4.78
CA LEU A 152 8.11 -24.18 -4.95
C LEU A 152 8.03 -25.06 -3.68
N PRO A 153 9.11 -25.25 -2.90
CA PRO A 153 9.02 -26.00 -1.64
C PRO A 153 8.07 -25.37 -0.62
N GLN A 154 8.14 -24.05 -0.42
CA GLN A 154 7.31 -23.30 0.54
C GLN A 154 5.85 -23.21 0.07
N ILE A 155 5.62 -23.01 -1.23
CA ILE A 155 4.29 -23.06 -1.83
C ILE A 155 3.65 -24.43 -1.56
N SER A 156 4.41 -25.51 -1.74
CA SER A 156 3.93 -26.88 -1.50
C SER A 156 3.68 -27.15 -0.01
N ARG A 157 4.51 -26.59 0.87
CA ARG A 157 4.38 -26.69 2.33
C ARG A 157 3.12 -25.97 2.84
N ASP A 158 2.91 -24.75 2.38
CA ASP A 158 1.91 -23.83 2.95
C ASP A 158 0.60 -23.80 2.15
N GLY A 159 0.56 -24.43 0.97
CA GLY A 159 -0.62 -24.46 0.11
C GLY A 159 -0.94 -23.12 -0.54
N TYR A 160 0.07 -22.25 -0.73
CA TYR A 160 -0.11 -20.95 -1.37
C TYR A 160 -0.70 -21.12 -2.78
N THR A 161 -1.83 -20.46 -3.01
CA THR A 161 -2.50 -20.42 -4.32
C THR A 161 -2.82 -18.98 -4.64
N ARG A 162 -2.23 -18.47 -5.73
CA ARG A 162 -2.61 -17.18 -6.28
C ARG A 162 -3.83 -17.34 -7.15
N LEU A 163 -4.91 -16.65 -6.79
CA LEU A 163 -6.10 -16.59 -7.62
C LEU A 163 -5.84 -15.63 -8.79
N ALA A 164 -6.42 -15.92 -9.95
CA ALA A 164 -6.40 -14.96 -11.04
C ALA A 164 -7.08 -13.67 -10.55
N LEU A 165 -6.47 -12.51 -10.85
CA LEU A 165 -7.11 -11.23 -10.65
C LEU A 165 -8.45 -11.28 -11.39
N SER A 166 -9.55 -10.99 -10.70
CA SER A 166 -10.82 -10.80 -11.38
C SER A 166 -10.67 -9.60 -12.28
N GLU A 167 -10.88 -9.74 -13.60
CA GLU A 167 -10.98 -8.59 -14.53
C GLU A 167 -12.11 -7.61 -14.15
N GLU A 168 -12.92 -7.99 -13.17
CA GLU A 168 -13.92 -7.16 -12.49
C GLU A 168 -13.34 -6.39 -11.29
N ASP A 169 -12.16 -5.77 -11.36
CA ASP A 169 -11.69 -4.90 -10.25
C ASP A 169 -12.65 -3.71 -9.98
N ASP A 170 -13.58 -3.45 -10.90
CA ASP A 170 -14.60 -2.42 -10.85
C ASP A 170 -15.98 -2.96 -10.38
N VAL A 171 -16.03 -4.01 -9.54
CA VAL A 171 -17.32 -4.62 -9.09
C VAL A 171 -18.25 -3.60 -8.43
N GLN A 172 -17.70 -2.54 -7.84
CA GLN A 172 -18.49 -1.43 -7.29
C GLN A 172 -18.15 -0.12 -7.97
N ALA A 173 -18.76 0.07 -9.15
CA ALA A 173 -18.83 1.35 -9.80
C ALA A 173 -19.15 2.48 -8.80
N PHE A 174 -18.18 3.37 -8.57
CA PHE A 174 -18.31 4.50 -7.66
C PHE A 174 -18.09 5.78 -8.44
N ASP A 175 -18.99 6.74 -8.28
CA ASP A 175 -18.82 8.07 -8.82
C ASP A 175 -18.37 9.02 -7.71
N ASP A 176 -17.18 9.59 -7.85
CA ASP A 176 -16.63 10.53 -6.87
C ASP A 176 -17.29 11.92 -6.95
N VAL A 177 -18.59 11.95 -6.67
CA VAL A 177 -19.43 13.13 -6.61
C VAL A 177 -20.19 13.14 -5.30
N LEU A 178 -20.38 14.33 -4.73
CA LEU A 178 -21.15 14.51 -3.50
C LEU A 178 -22.66 14.45 -3.80
N TYR A 179 -23.44 13.97 -2.84
CA TYR A 179 -24.89 14.11 -2.84
C TYR A 179 -25.29 15.58 -3.08
N PRO A 180 -26.19 15.86 -4.04
CA PRO A 180 -26.31 17.20 -4.61
C PRO A 180 -27.15 18.17 -3.77
N LEU A 181 -27.78 17.71 -2.69
CA LEU A 181 -28.70 18.51 -1.88
C LEU A 181 -28.24 18.57 -0.42
N ALA A 182 -28.44 19.72 0.23
CA ALA A 182 -28.25 19.85 1.67
C ALA A 182 -29.28 18.99 2.41
N LEU A 183 -28.81 18.13 3.32
CA LEU A 183 -29.67 17.25 4.10
C LEU A 183 -30.70 18.03 4.93
N GLY A 184 -31.91 17.47 5.03
CA GLY A 184 -32.94 17.99 5.91
C GLY A 184 -32.57 17.81 7.38
N ARG A 185 -33.15 18.64 8.27
CA ARG A 185 -32.94 18.51 9.72
C ARG A 185 -33.43 17.16 10.26
N ASP A 186 -34.44 16.60 9.62
CA ASP A 186 -35.04 15.31 9.96
C ASP A 186 -34.38 14.14 9.22
N ALA A 187 -33.17 14.34 8.65
CA ALA A 187 -32.42 13.24 8.08
C ALA A 187 -32.05 12.22 9.18
N GLY A 188 -32.33 10.95 8.93
CA GLY A 188 -32.07 9.86 9.87
C GLY A 188 -30.84 9.06 9.47
N VAL A 189 -30.04 8.66 10.46
CA VAL A 189 -28.94 7.70 10.28
C VAL A 189 -29.16 6.51 11.18
N SER A 190 -29.03 5.30 10.64
CA SER A 190 -29.17 4.05 11.38
C SER A 190 -27.95 3.16 11.13
N PRO A 191 -27.01 3.06 12.09
CA PRO A 191 -25.93 2.08 12.04
C PRO A 191 -26.45 0.69 12.42
N GLY A 192 -25.92 -0.35 11.77
CA GLY A 192 -26.24 -1.74 12.09
C GLY A 192 -25.08 -2.69 11.86
N PHE A 193 -24.85 -3.58 12.83
CA PHE A 193 -23.95 -4.73 12.69
C PHE A 193 -24.75 -5.99 12.36
N SER A 194 -24.13 -6.93 11.64
CA SER A 194 -24.68 -8.27 11.46
C SER A 194 -24.11 -9.17 12.57
N THR A 195 -24.90 -9.41 13.61
CA THR A 195 -24.48 -10.26 14.74
C THR A 195 -25.39 -11.47 14.85
N THR A 196 -24.82 -12.67 14.76
CA THR A 196 -25.54 -13.91 15.05
C THR A 196 -25.49 -14.18 16.54
N VAL A 197 -26.66 -14.42 17.14
CA VAL A 197 -26.82 -14.70 18.56
C VAL A 197 -27.33 -16.13 18.73
N ALA A 198 -26.54 -16.98 19.40
CA ALA A 198 -26.90 -18.36 19.70
C ALA A 198 -27.05 -18.55 21.21
N VAL A 199 -28.24 -18.94 21.65
CA VAL A 199 -28.51 -19.29 23.04
C VAL A 199 -28.21 -20.77 23.23
N THR A 200 -27.29 -21.08 24.14
CA THR A 200 -26.92 -22.46 24.48
C THR A 200 -27.91 -23.06 25.48
N ALA A 201 -27.98 -24.39 25.54
CA ALA A 201 -28.89 -25.10 26.46
C ALA A 201 -28.64 -24.80 27.95
N SER A 202 -27.46 -24.25 28.30
CA SER A 202 -27.14 -23.79 29.66
C SER A 202 -27.67 -22.38 29.98
N GLY A 203 -28.40 -21.74 29.05
CA GLY A 203 -28.89 -20.37 29.19
C GLY A 203 -27.87 -19.28 28.87
N HIS A 204 -26.63 -19.65 28.51
CA HIS A 204 -25.59 -18.69 28.12
C HIS A 204 -25.70 -18.34 26.64
N GLU A 205 -25.39 -17.08 26.30
CA GLU A 205 -25.43 -16.56 24.94
C GLU A 205 -24.04 -16.50 24.33
N ARG A 206 -23.89 -17.00 23.10
CA ARG A 206 -22.72 -16.71 22.24
C ARG A 206 -23.12 -15.73 21.15
N ARG A 207 -22.32 -14.68 20.99
CA ARG A 207 -22.47 -13.66 19.94
C ARG A 207 -21.32 -13.78 18.95
N ASN A 208 -21.62 -13.74 17.67
CA ASN A 208 -20.63 -13.70 16.60
C ASN A 208 -20.93 -12.52 15.67
N SER A 209 -20.08 -11.50 15.67
CA SER A 209 -20.20 -10.37 14.73
C SER A 209 -19.65 -10.80 13.37
N LEU A 210 -20.52 -10.84 12.38
CA LEU A 210 -20.19 -11.22 11.01
C LEU A 210 -19.62 -10.04 10.20
N TRP A 211 -19.90 -8.81 10.62
CA TRP A 211 -19.34 -7.60 10.01
C TRP A 211 -18.32 -6.98 10.96
N SER A 212 -17.17 -6.59 10.40
CA SER A 212 -16.12 -5.85 11.10
C SER A 212 -16.48 -4.37 11.31
N ASP A 213 -17.34 -3.82 10.46
CA ASP A 213 -17.79 -2.42 10.53
C ASP A 213 -19.32 -2.31 10.39
N ALA A 214 -19.88 -1.22 10.89
CA ALA A 214 -21.30 -0.94 10.84
C ALA A 214 -21.73 -0.58 9.42
N ARG A 215 -22.81 -1.20 8.93
CA ARG A 215 -23.49 -0.72 7.73
C ARG A 215 -24.43 0.41 8.10
N LEU A 216 -24.24 1.57 7.47
CA LEU A 216 -25.09 2.74 7.68
C LEU A 216 -26.27 2.74 6.71
N ARG A 217 -27.44 3.17 7.20
CA ARG A 217 -28.60 3.53 6.38
C ARG A 217 -28.95 4.99 6.62
N PHE A 218 -29.05 5.75 5.54
CA PHE A 218 -29.43 7.16 5.57
C PHE A 218 -30.86 7.31 5.03
N ASP A 219 -31.70 8.00 5.79
CA ASP A 219 -33.00 8.51 5.31
C ASP A 219 -32.88 10.01 5.07
N VAL A 220 -32.76 10.39 3.80
CA VAL A 220 -32.58 11.78 3.36
C VAL A 220 -33.86 12.37 2.73
N GLY A 221 -34.95 11.59 2.70
CA GLY A 221 -36.22 11.95 2.06
C GLY A 221 -36.93 13.18 2.66
N PRO A 222 -36.91 13.40 3.99
CA PRO A 222 -37.54 14.58 4.62
C PRO A 222 -36.98 15.95 4.20
N GLY A 223 -35.92 15.99 3.38
CA GLY A 223 -35.19 17.22 3.03
C GLY A 223 -35.51 17.87 1.69
N ILE A 224 -36.44 17.33 0.87
CA ILE A 224 -36.76 17.90 -0.46
C ILE A 224 -37.76 19.05 -0.32
N ARG A 225 -37.34 20.26 -0.70
CA ARG A 225 -38.04 21.53 -0.43
C ARG A 225 -38.72 22.15 -1.65
N SER A 226 -38.44 21.66 -2.86
CA SER A 226 -39.02 22.21 -4.10
C SER A 226 -39.03 21.21 -5.27
N GLU A 227 -39.82 21.50 -6.31
CA GLU A 227 -39.80 20.75 -7.57
C GLU A 227 -38.43 20.77 -8.24
N ASN A 228 -37.67 21.86 -8.08
CA ASN A 228 -36.32 21.97 -8.63
C ASN A 228 -35.35 21.02 -7.91
N GLU A 229 -35.40 20.93 -6.58
CA GLU A 229 -34.61 19.96 -5.82
C GLU A 229 -35.00 18.52 -6.17
N LEU A 230 -36.29 18.23 -6.37
CA LEU A 230 -36.76 16.93 -6.83
C LEU A 230 -36.20 16.61 -8.22
N GLY A 231 -36.19 17.58 -9.14
CA GLY A 231 -35.59 17.45 -10.47
C GLY A 231 -34.10 17.12 -10.41
N THR A 232 -33.34 17.83 -9.55
CA THR A 232 -31.93 17.55 -9.29
C THR A 232 -31.71 16.13 -8.77
N LEU A 233 -32.53 15.69 -7.81
CA LEU A 233 -32.42 14.34 -7.24
C LEU A 233 -32.75 13.26 -8.28
N ILE A 234 -33.79 13.44 -9.11
CA ILE A 234 -34.13 12.49 -10.18
C ILE A 234 -33.00 12.39 -11.20
N ALA A 235 -32.42 13.53 -11.61
CA ALA A 235 -31.28 13.55 -12.52
C ALA A 235 -30.08 12.81 -11.92
N PHE A 236 -29.76 13.07 -10.65
CA PHE A 236 -28.67 12.41 -9.94
C PHE A 236 -28.92 10.89 -9.78
N PHE A 237 -30.13 10.48 -9.39
CA PHE A 237 -30.51 9.07 -9.28
C PHE A 237 -30.37 8.32 -10.62
N ARG A 238 -30.81 8.94 -11.72
CA ARG A 238 -30.67 8.36 -13.08
C ARG A 238 -29.22 8.27 -13.50
N ALA A 239 -28.40 9.29 -13.19
CA ALA A 239 -26.96 9.25 -13.45
C ALA A 239 -26.27 8.11 -12.71
N ARG A 240 -26.73 7.74 -11.50
CA ARG A 240 -26.20 6.60 -10.72
C ARG A 240 -26.85 5.26 -11.01
N ARG A 241 -27.88 5.22 -11.87
CA ARG A 241 -28.65 4.01 -12.20
C ARG A 241 -29.22 3.34 -10.93
N GLY A 242 -29.72 4.16 -10.00
CA GLY A 242 -30.21 3.70 -8.70
C GLY A 242 -29.09 3.15 -7.81
N ALA A 243 -29.24 1.92 -7.32
CA ALA A 243 -28.28 1.29 -6.40
C ALA A 243 -26.99 0.80 -7.09
N ALA A 244 -26.91 0.89 -8.42
CA ALA A 244 -25.80 0.29 -9.17
C ALA A 244 -24.49 1.07 -9.08
N ARG A 245 -24.53 2.38 -8.78
CA ARG A 245 -23.32 3.21 -8.63
C ARG A 245 -23.32 3.98 -7.32
N GLY A 246 -22.23 3.85 -6.57
CA GLY A 246 -22.04 4.58 -5.32
C GLY A 246 -21.66 6.05 -5.53
N PHE A 247 -21.78 6.85 -4.48
CA PHE A 247 -21.38 8.26 -4.44
C PHE A 247 -21.05 8.69 -3.00
N ARG A 248 -20.51 9.91 -2.82
CA ARG A 248 -20.21 10.45 -1.50
C ARG A 248 -21.42 11.10 -0.85
N LEU A 249 -21.60 10.85 0.44
CA LEU A 249 -22.55 11.57 1.28
C LEU A 249 -21.84 12.09 2.52
N THR A 250 -22.09 13.34 2.90
CA THR A 250 -21.67 13.82 4.21
C THR A 250 -22.67 13.32 5.24
N ASP A 251 -22.21 12.48 6.17
CA ASP A 251 -23.01 12.11 7.34
C ASP A 251 -23.22 13.37 8.20
N PRO A 252 -24.45 13.77 8.53
CA PRO A 252 -24.68 14.98 9.31
C PRO A 252 -24.30 14.83 10.78
N PHE A 253 -24.13 13.60 11.27
CA PHE A 253 -23.85 13.29 12.67
C PHE A 253 -22.45 12.74 12.89
N ASP A 254 -21.75 12.28 11.86
CA ASP A 254 -20.44 11.63 12.00
C ASP A 254 -19.54 11.84 10.76
N PHE A 255 -18.90 13.02 10.69
CA PHE A 255 -18.09 13.44 9.53
C PHE A 255 -16.73 14.04 9.89
N SER A 256 -16.32 13.95 11.16
CA SER A 256 -15.06 14.51 11.64
C SER A 256 -14.24 13.50 12.43
N SER A 257 -12.91 13.55 12.29
CA SER A 257 -11.96 12.87 13.16
C SER A 257 -12.07 13.31 14.61
N ASN A 258 -12.50 14.55 14.86
CA ASN A 258 -12.71 15.07 16.21
C ASN A 258 -14.14 14.79 16.68
N ALA A 259 -14.27 13.92 17.67
CA ALA A 259 -15.53 13.46 18.24
C ALA A 259 -16.47 12.94 17.13
N MET A 260 -17.50 13.70 16.78
CA MET A 260 -18.49 13.31 15.76
C MET A 260 -18.57 14.36 14.65
N THR A 261 -18.64 15.64 15.03
CA THR A 261 -18.80 16.79 14.14
C THR A 261 -17.86 17.94 14.50
N GLY A 262 -16.83 17.69 15.32
CA GLY A 262 -15.93 18.73 15.83
C GLY A 262 -15.00 19.28 14.73
N ALA A 263 -14.35 20.41 15.01
CA ALA A 263 -13.27 20.88 14.15
C ALA A 263 -12.06 19.94 14.28
N PRO A 264 -11.47 19.46 13.18
CA PRO A 264 -10.36 18.52 13.26
C PRO A 264 -9.11 19.17 13.85
N ASN A 265 -8.38 18.43 14.70
CA ASN A 265 -7.03 18.78 15.15
C ASN A 265 -6.02 17.74 14.66
N PRO A 266 -4.74 18.11 14.50
CA PRO A 266 -3.73 17.21 13.96
C PRO A 266 -3.55 15.91 14.77
N THR A 267 -3.92 15.92 16.05
CA THR A 267 -3.75 14.82 17.00
C THR A 267 -5.03 14.02 17.28
N ASP A 268 -6.09 14.15 16.46
CA ASP A 268 -7.40 13.56 16.78
C ASP A 268 -7.39 12.02 16.77
N GLN A 269 -6.83 11.41 15.74
CA GLN A 269 -6.85 9.95 15.53
C GLN A 269 -5.42 9.41 15.47
N ASN A 270 -5.10 8.44 16.33
CA ASN A 270 -3.83 7.71 16.25
C ASN A 270 -3.90 6.67 15.12
N LEU A 271 -3.07 6.85 14.10
CA LEU A 271 -3.02 5.96 12.93
C LEU A 271 -2.05 4.78 13.15
N GLY A 272 -1.12 4.91 14.08
CA GLY A 272 -0.12 3.90 14.39
C GLY A 272 1.15 4.50 14.99
N THR A 273 2.08 3.61 15.32
CA THR A 273 3.41 3.96 15.83
C THR A 273 4.45 3.47 14.83
N GLY A 274 5.46 4.29 14.55
CA GLY A 274 6.61 3.91 13.76
C GLY A 274 7.36 2.74 14.41
N ASP A 275 7.81 1.82 13.58
CA ASP A 275 8.55 0.61 13.93
C ASP A 275 9.93 0.57 13.24
N GLY A 276 10.35 1.67 12.60
CA GLY A 276 11.56 1.75 11.79
C GLY A 276 11.45 1.12 10.40
N ILE A 277 10.30 0.56 10.03
CA ILE A 277 10.10 -0.23 8.80
C ILE A 277 8.90 0.29 7.97
N THR A 278 7.77 0.48 8.63
CA THR A 278 6.49 0.86 8.04
C THR A 278 6.48 2.34 7.66
N ALA A 279 6.04 2.62 6.44
CA ALA A 279 5.86 3.98 5.92
C ALA A 279 4.44 4.27 5.45
N ASN A 280 3.54 3.28 5.52
CA ASN A 280 2.14 3.38 5.08
C ASN A 280 1.21 3.35 6.30
N PHE A 281 0.29 4.31 6.40
CA PHE A 281 -0.66 4.39 7.50
C PHE A 281 -2.08 4.60 6.95
N ALA A 282 -3.03 3.79 7.41
CA ALA A 282 -4.43 3.93 7.04
C ALA A 282 -5.08 5.08 7.84
N LEU A 283 -5.89 5.90 7.18
CA LEU A 283 -6.78 6.83 7.85
C LEU A 283 -7.90 6.04 8.50
N ILE A 284 -8.06 6.25 9.80
CA ILE A 284 -9.06 5.55 10.60
C ILE A 284 -9.82 6.51 11.50
N LYS A 285 -10.97 6.06 11.95
CA LYS A 285 -11.66 6.64 13.10
C LYS A 285 -11.94 5.55 14.13
N SER A 286 -11.51 5.82 15.37
CA SER A 286 -11.73 4.94 16.51
C SER A 286 -13.04 5.30 17.24
N TYR A 287 -13.81 4.28 17.63
CA TYR A 287 -15.03 4.42 18.41
C TYR A 287 -14.92 3.61 19.71
N GLY A 288 -14.94 4.31 20.84
CA GLY A 288 -14.78 3.76 22.19
C GLY A 288 -13.38 3.99 22.75
N ASP A 289 -13.30 4.10 24.07
CA ASP A 289 -12.04 4.41 24.81
C ASP A 289 -11.44 3.18 25.51
N GLY A 290 -11.93 1.97 25.19
CA GLY A 290 -11.47 0.71 25.78
C GLY A 290 -10.31 0.07 25.03
N ASP A 291 -9.85 -1.08 25.52
CA ASP A 291 -8.70 -1.83 24.95
C ASP A 291 -8.97 -2.39 23.55
N GLU A 292 -10.24 -2.58 23.17
CA GLU A 292 -10.67 -3.05 21.86
C GLU A 292 -11.70 -2.07 21.25
N PRO A 293 -11.26 -0.89 20.79
CA PRO A 293 -12.17 0.07 20.17
C PRO A 293 -12.62 -0.43 18.79
N GLN A 294 -13.79 0.00 18.35
CA GLN A 294 -14.22 -0.26 16.99
C GLN A 294 -13.46 0.68 16.05
N ILE A 295 -12.68 0.12 15.13
CA ILE A 295 -11.90 0.88 14.16
C ILE A 295 -12.63 0.91 12.83
N ARG A 296 -12.93 2.12 12.35
CA ARG A 296 -13.51 2.38 11.04
C ARG A 296 -12.46 2.87 10.06
N PRO A 297 -12.20 2.16 8.95
CA PRO A 297 -11.38 2.67 7.86
C PRO A 297 -12.05 3.88 7.18
N ILE A 298 -11.27 4.94 6.92
CA ILE A 298 -11.75 6.15 6.26
C ILE A 298 -11.15 6.25 4.85
N THR A 299 -11.98 5.92 3.85
CA THR A 299 -11.55 5.88 2.44
C THR A 299 -11.86 7.14 1.65
N ARG A 300 -12.64 8.08 2.21
CA ARG A 300 -13.07 9.33 1.55
C ARG A 300 -12.81 10.56 2.44
N PRO A 301 -11.55 10.82 2.84
CA PRO A 301 -11.21 12.06 3.54
C PRO A 301 -11.43 13.28 2.63
N ARG A 302 -11.72 14.43 3.24
CA ARG A 302 -11.65 15.74 2.58
C ARG A 302 -10.21 16.22 2.66
N LEU A 303 -9.46 16.03 1.59
CA LEU A 303 -8.01 16.24 1.56
C LEU A 303 -7.61 17.65 1.98
N GLU A 304 -8.43 18.66 1.70
CA GLU A 304 -8.20 20.05 2.09
C GLU A 304 -8.25 20.29 3.61
N THR A 305 -8.75 19.31 4.38
CA THR A 305 -8.82 19.34 5.84
C THR A 305 -7.86 18.37 6.51
N LEU A 306 -7.18 17.53 5.73
CA LEU A 306 -6.30 16.49 6.24
C LEU A 306 -5.01 17.09 6.77
N THR A 307 -4.79 16.97 8.07
CA THR A 307 -3.53 17.31 8.73
C THR A 307 -2.96 16.04 9.35
N ILE A 308 -1.69 15.74 9.04
CA ILE A 308 -0.94 14.63 9.62
C ILE A 308 0.06 15.19 10.62
N SER A 309 0.23 14.51 11.75
CA SER A 309 1.21 14.84 12.76
C SER A 309 2.07 13.64 13.14
N ILE A 310 3.36 13.88 13.38
CA ILE A 310 4.32 12.93 13.94
C ILE A 310 4.75 13.49 15.30
N ASP A 311 4.55 12.72 16.37
CA ASP A 311 4.86 13.14 17.74
C ASP A 311 4.22 14.49 18.13
N GLY A 312 3.04 14.78 17.57
CA GLY A 312 2.27 16.01 17.81
C GLY A 312 2.65 17.20 16.92
N GLU A 313 3.73 17.11 16.15
CA GLU A 313 4.17 18.15 15.21
C GLU A 313 3.60 17.89 13.81
N VAL A 314 3.11 18.93 13.13
CA VAL A 314 2.50 18.80 11.79
C VAL A 314 3.57 18.41 10.75
N ALA A 315 3.30 17.36 9.99
CA ALA A 315 4.16 16.86 8.93
C ALA A 315 3.60 17.21 7.55
N SER A 316 4.51 17.53 6.60
CA SER A 316 4.18 17.81 5.20
C SER A 316 4.67 16.76 4.21
N ASP A 317 5.61 15.91 4.63
CA ASP A 317 6.36 15.02 3.74
C ASP A 317 5.67 13.65 3.61
N TRP A 318 4.42 13.68 3.19
CA TRP A 318 3.59 12.51 2.94
C TRP A 318 2.74 12.69 1.68
N SER A 319 2.26 11.59 1.11
CA SER A 319 1.30 11.60 0.01
C SER A 319 0.10 10.70 0.30
N TRP A 320 -1.04 11.02 -0.31
CA TRP A 320 -2.27 10.23 -0.20
C TRP A 320 -2.35 9.21 -1.34
N ASN A 321 -2.68 7.95 -1.00
CA ASN A 321 -2.66 6.83 -1.94
C ASN A 321 -3.98 6.64 -2.71
N GLY A 322 -5.05 7.38 -2.37
CA GLY A 322 -6.36 7.27 -3.04
C GLY A 322 -7.33 6.27 -2.40
N ASP A 323 -6.82 5.34 -1.59
CA ASP A 323 -7.57 4.24 -0.97
C ASP A 323 -7.95 4.49 0.50
N GLY A 324 -7.57 5.65 1.04
CA GLY A 324 -7.71 5.96 2.47
C GLY A 324 -6.43 5.73 3.27
N SER A 325 -5.29 5.51 2.63
CA SER A 325 -3.99 5.49 3.28
C SER A 325 -3.10 6.65 2.86
N ILE A 326 -2.13 6.98 3.71
CA ILE A 326 -1.03 7.90 3.43
C ILE A 326 0.28 7.13 3.39
N THR A 327 1.28 7.67 2.69
CA THR A 327 2.63 7.13 2.66
C THR A 327 3.68 8.20 2.92
N PHE A 328 4.72 7.83 3.65
CA PHE A 328 5.95 8.60 3.83
C PHE A 328 7.02 8.14 2.84
N THR A 329 7.97 9.01 2.54
CA THR A 329 9.11 8.70 1.66
C THR A 329 10.11 7.74 2.30
N ALA A 330 10.21 7.76 3.63
CA ALA A 330 11.03 6.87 4.45
C ALA A 330 10.18 6.27 5.57
N ALA A 331 10.65 5.15 6.14
CA ALA A 331 10.06 4.58 7.34
C ALA A 331 10.15 5.56 8.51
N LEU A 332 9.13 5.58 9.37
CA LEU A 332 9.17 6.41 10.56
C LEU A 332 9.99 5.74 11.67
N PRO A 333 10.75 6.52 12.47
CA PRO A 333 11.55 5.98 13.58
C PRO A 333 10.69 5.17 14.56
N GLU A 334 11.33 4.18 15.20
CA GLU A 334 10.68 3.40 16.25
C GLU A 334 10.14 4.31 17.36
N GLY A 335 8.86 4.15 17.70
CA GLY A 335 8.17 4.92 18.73
C GLY A 335 7.53 6.22 18.25
N ALA A 336 7.76 6.66 17.01
CA ALA A 336 7.16 7.88 16.47
C ALA A 336 5.64 7.72 16.32
N ILE A 337 4.84 8.56 16.98
CA ILE A 337 3.37 8.44 16.98
C ILE A 337 2.80 9.19 15.78
N VAL A 338 2.09 8.49 14.91
CA VAL A 338 1.40 9.07 13.75
C VAL A 338 -0.04 9.37 14.12
N THR A 339 -0.43 10.62 13.96
CA THR A 339 -1.81 11.08 14.19
C THR A 339 -2.34 11.85 13.00
N ALA A 340 -3.67 11.93 12.89
CA ALA A 340 -4.31 12.75 11.87
C ALA A 340 -5.61 13.41 12.35
N GLY A 341 -5.86 14.60 11.81
CA GLY A 341 -7.14 15.29 11.85
C GLY A 341 -7.68 15.51 10.45
N PHE A 342 -8.97 15.25 10.23
CA PHE A 342 -9.64 15.41 8.94
C PHE A 342 -11.16 15.41 9.06
N LEU A 343 -11.83 16.02 8.09
CA LEU A 343 -13.22 15.75 7.77
C LEU A 343 -13.31 14.62 6.74
N PHE A 344 -14.44 13.92 6.68
CA PHE A 344 -14.64 12.85 5.70
C PHE A 344 -16.09 12.77 5.22
N ASP A 345 -16.27 12.15 4.05
CA ASP A 345 -17.56 11.73 3.54
C ASP A 345 -17.68 10.19 3.61
N VAL A 346 -18.89 9.68 3.44
CA VAL A 346 -19.17 8.25 3.47
C VAL A 346 -19.58 7.75 2.07
N PRO A 347 -19.03 6.61 1.60
CA PRO A 347 -19.50 6.00 0.37
C PRO A 347 -20.88 5.38 0.60
N VAL A 348 -21.87 5.80 -0.18
CA VAL A 348 -23.25 5.29 -0.12
C VAL A 348 -23.76 4.97 -1.51
N ARG A 349 -24.92 4.31 -1.56
CA ARG A 349 -25.72 4.11 -2.76
C ARG A 349 -27.20 4.29 -2.41
N PHE A 350 -28.03 4.50 -3.43
CA PHE A 350 -29.49 4.51 -3.26
C PHE A 350 -30.03 3.15 -2.78
#